data_AF-B3PVM4-F1
#
_entry.id   AF-B3PVM4-F1
#
_cell.length_a   1.000
_cell.length_b   1.000
_cell.length_c   1.000
_cell.angle_alpha   90.00
_cell.angle_beta   90.00
_cell.angle_gamma   90.00
#
_symmetry.space_group_name_H-M   'P 1'
#
loop_
_entity.id
_entity.type
_entity.pdbx_description
1 polymer ?
#
loop_
_entity_poly.entity_id
_entity_poly.type
_entity_poly.pdbx_seq_one_letter_code
_entity_poly.pdbx_strand_id
1 'polypeptide(L)'
;MNEIADMRKLLSDVGDADAREYLKEALVCYEAGAFRACIVMTANAVFENLIRRVTDFAEYDTPAKTLKVRIDTDLASQRSFEGHMIGELHKANFLTIDQKVGLVKIRDARNKAAHPSRVKSTPEEARAVFRIAIEEFIKPEWLTAAEGSRRLLYEMQCGSVFPEEGDDVEVVDEKLGQIDKTAHAKLIVDLWGELEQPTNDAFTRNAQRFLNAFAGKQDGRFRKQFTKLLAPKKPDPLVTAARDGGGTSNKRDDRWLPFLISADPFLLTVVNGSARKLLDERIAKIFLQPLSGEDAAIDATERYISAIALSPHREAIVESYPKAMKAAVNTVGLRAVLLGCLDKADSLKDHVLVPVFDAWNHGSSALLVAEALPDIDEKLANSLSAERAFDLVVSLCSFSRQVKEPALSDLVGSGFADAPALRTKAISFMNEQPDATMETLKHHVLCGPLELVETFLTPRRRPSFVRKRVTR
;
A
#
# COMPACT_ATOMS: atom_id res chain seq x y z
N MET A 1 48.74 -29.09 2.34
CA MET A 1 48.36 -28.72 3.72
C MET A 1 47.23 -27.69 3.78
N ASN A 2 47.11 -26.73 2.85
CA ASN A 2 46.02 -25.74 2.87
C ASN A 2 44.63 -26.30 2.43
N GLU A 3 44.62 -27.33 1.58
CA GLU A 3 43.39 -27.77 0.89
C GLU A 3 42.37 -28.51 1.78
N ILE A 4 42.85 -29.31 2.73
CA ILE A 4 41.98 -29.99 3.70
C ILE A 4 41.42 -28.98 4.72
N ALA A 5 42.22 -27.98 5.10
CA ALA A 5 41.77 -26.91 5.97
C ALA A 5 40.64 -26.10 5.31
N ASP A 6 40.74 -25.84 4.00
CA ASP A 6 39.67 -25.19 3.23
C ASP A 6 38.37 -26.02 3.23
N MET A 7 38.46 -27.33 3.00
CA MET A 7 37.26 -28.21 3.04
C MET A 7 36.64 -28.28 4.44
N ARG A 8 37.44 -28.35 5.50
CA ARG A 8 36.96 -28.31 6.89
C ARG A 8 36.26 -26.99 7.21
N LYS A 9 36.78 -25.87 6.69
CA LYS A 9 36.16 -24.55 6.82
C LYS A 9 34.82 -24.48 6.07
N LEU A 10 34.75 -25.02 4.85
CA LEU A 10 33.49 -25.10 4.11
C LEU A 10 32.44 -25.91 4.89
N LEU A 11 32.84 -27.02 5.50
CA LEU A 11 31.96 -27.86 6.31
C LEU A 11 31.47 -27.15 7.58
N SER A 12 32.31 -26.33 8.23
CA SER A 12 31.89 -25.58 9.43
C SER A 12 30.82 -24.54 9.14
N ASP A 13 30.73 -24.07 7.90
CA ASP A 13 29.73 -23.08 7.47
C ASP A 13 28.36 -23.70 7.15
N VAL A 14 28.24 -25.02 7.08
CA VAL A 14 26.98 -25.71 6.77
C VAL A 14 26.10 -25.73 8.01
N GLY A 15 25.03 -24.93 8.06
CA GLY A 15 24.13 -24.85 9.22
C GLY A 15 23.29 -26.11 9.45
N ASP A 16 22.96 -26.82 8.38
CA ASP A 16 22.07 -27.98 8.37
C ASP A 16 22.72 -29.25 8.93
N ALA A 17 22.13 -29.84 9.98
CA ALA A 17 22.73 -30.96 10.69
C ALA A 17 22.84 -32.23 9.82
N ASP A 18 21.76 -32.62 9.14
CA ASP A 18 21.71 -33.85 8.36
C ASP A 18 22.64 -33.78 7.14
N ALA A 19 22.64 -32.66 6.42
CA ALA A 19 23.56 -32.44 5.31
C ALA A 19 25.02 -32.42 5.79
N ARG A 20 25.28 -31.85 6.98
CA ARG A 20 26.62 -31.83 7.59
C ARG A 20 27.11 -33.23 7.93
N GLU A 21 26.25 -34.16 8.32
CA GLU A 21 26.65 -35.56 8.58
C GLU A 21 27.14 -36.26 7.32
N TYR A 22 26.37 -36.21 6.22
CA TYR A 22 26.84 -36.74 4.94
C TYR A 22 28.15 -36.10 4.46
N LEU A 23 28.30 -34.79 4.63
CA LEU A 23 29.52 -34.08 4.24
C LEU A 23 30.72 -34.38 5.16
N LYS A 24 30.49 -34.68 6.45
CA LYS A 24 31.55 -35.19 7.35
C LYS A 24 32.08 -36.52 6.84
N GLU A 25 31.19 -37.45 6.47
CA GLU A 25 31.60 -38.74 5.90
C GLU A 25 32.35 -38.58 4.57
N ALA A 26 31.89 -37.66 3.72
CA ALA A 26 32.60 -37.31 2.49
C ALA A 26 34.01 -36.79 2.76
N LEU A 27 34.17 -35.91 3.76
CA LEU A 27 35.48 -35.39 4.17
C LEU A 27 36.40 -36.49 4.72
N VAL A 28 35.89 -37.41 5.54
CA VAL A 28 36.67 -38.56 6.03
C VAL A 28 37.16 -39.42 4.86
N CYS A 29 36.30 -39.66 3.88
CA CYS A 29 36.67 -40.37 2.65
C CYS A 29 37.76 -39.63 1.87
N TYR A 30 37.70 -38.30 1.80
CA TYR A 30 38.74 -37.49 1.17
C TYR A 30 40.08 -37.63 1.89
N GLU A 31 40.10 -37.51 3.22
CA GLU A 31 41.30 -37.61 4.06
C GLU A 31 41.94 -39.00 3.96
N ALA A 32 41.14 -40.05 3.78
CA ALA A 32 41.61 -41.42 3.55
C ALA A 32 42.08 -41.69 2.10
N GLY A 33 42.03 -40.70 1.21
CA GLY A 33 42.37 -40.86 -0.22
C GLY A 33 41.30 -41.59 -1.04
N ALA A 34 40.11 -41.83 -0.47
CA ALA A 34 38.97 -42.47 -1.12
C ALA A 34 38.12 -41.44 -1.90
N PHE A 35 38.72 -40.78 -2.90
CA PHE A 35 38.09 -39.67 -3.64
C PHE A 35 36.77 -40.03 -4.34
N ARG A 36 36.64 -41.27 -4.84
CA ARG A 36 35.38 -41.76 -5.42
C ARG A 36 34.26 -41.78 -4.38
N ALA A 37 34.56 -42.27 -3.18
CA ALA A 37 33.59 -42.30 -2.08
C ALA A 37 33.24 -40.89 -1.62
N CYS A 38 34.21 -39.98 -1.52
CA CYS A 38 33.98 -38.56 -1.22
C CYS A 38 32.95 -37.95 -2.21
N ILE A 39 33.13 -38.16 -3.51
CA ILE A 39 32.21 -37.65 -4.54
C ILE A 39 30.81 -38.22 -4.38
N VAL A 40 30.69 -39.54 -4.16
CA VAL A 40 29.39 -40.21 -3.99
C VAL A 40 28.66 -39.69 -2.76
N MET A 41 29.34 -39.60 -1.61
CA MET A 41 28.75 -39.09 -0.37
C MET A 41 28.34 -37.61 -0.48
N THR A 42 29.15 -36.80 -1.16
CA THR A 42 28.82 -35.39 -1.44
C THR A 42 27.55 -35.27 -2.28
N ALA A 43 27.43 -36.08 -3.34
CA ALA A 43 26.24 -36.05 -4.20
C ALA A 43 24.97 -36.48 -3.43
N ASN A 44 25.07 -37.49 -2.58
CA ASN A 44 23.96 -37.90 -1.71
C ASN A 44 23.51 -36.74 -0.80
N ALA A 45 24.46 -36.02 -0.17
CA ALA A 45 24.14 -34.85 0.66
C ALA A 45 23.33 -33.79 -0.09
N VAL A 46 23.71 -33.51 -1.34
CA VAL A 46 23.02 -32.52 -2.18
C VAL A 46 21.62 -32.97 -2.54
N PHE A 47 21.44 -34.18 -3.06
CA PHE A 47 20.12 -34.65 -3.47
C PHE A 47 19.16 -34.80 -2.28
N GLU A 48 19.64 -35.29 -1.14
CA GLU A 48 18.82 -35.37 0.08
C GLU A 48 18.40 -33.98 0.58
N ASN A 49 19.34 -33.01 0.60
CA ASN A 49 19.02 -31.63 0.96
C ASN A 49 17.96 -31.02 0.01
N LEU A 50 18.07 -31.26 -1.30
CA LEU A 50 17.11 -30.78 -2.29
C LEU A 50 15.73 -31.43 -2.11
N ILE A 51 15.65 -32.74 -1.83
CA ILE A 51 14.38 -33.44 -1.55
C ILE A 51 13.69 -32.82 -0.34
N ARG A 52 14.43 -32.60 0.75
CA ARG A 52 13.89 -31.97 1.95
C ARG A 52 13.44 -30.55 1.70
N ARG A 53 14.24 -29.71 1.02
CA ARG A 53 13.81 -28.35 0.65
C ARG A 53 12.50 -28.35 -0.14
N VAL A 54 12.37 -29.21 -1.14
CA VAL A 54 11.11 -29.32 -1.90
C VAL A 54 9.96 -29.75 -0.98
N THR A 55 10.22 -30.65 -0.04
CA THR A 55 9.24 -31.09 0.95
C THR A 55 8.79 -29.96 1.87
N ASP A 56 9.73 -29.16 2.38
CA ASP A 56 9.45 -28.01 3.23
C ASP A 56 8.59 -26.97 2.50
N PHE A 57 8.86 -26.74 1.20
CA PHE A 57 8.05 -25.84 0.37
C PHE A 57 6.72 -26.44 -0.07
N ALA A 58 6.58 -27.76 -0.12
CA ALA A 58 5.37 -28.43 -0.62
C ALA A 58 4.13 -28.17 0.23
N GLU A 59 4.29 -27.76 1.48
CA GLU A 59 3.18 -27.36 2.34
C GLU A 59 2.47 -26.09 1.82
N TYR A 60 3.19 -25.24 1.09
CA TYR A 60 2.73 -23.90 0.76
C TYR A 60 2.91 -23.43 -0.69
N ASP A 61 3.68 -24.15 -1.50
CA ASP A 61 3.94 -23.82 -2.89
C ASP A 61 3.37 -24.94 -3.77
N THR A 62 2.35 -24.63 -4.57
CA THR A 62 1.67 -25.62 -5.44
C THR A 62 2.63 -26.29 -6.43
N PRO A 63 3.49 -25.53 -7.15
CA PRO A 63 4.64 -26.09 -7.86
C PRO A 63 5.50 -27.06 -7.02
N ALA A 64 5.85 -26.69 -5.79
CA ALA A 64 6.65 -27.55 -4.91
C ALA A 64 5.92 -28.83 -4.51
N LYS A 65 4.61 -28.73 -4.22
CA LYS A 65 3.75 -29.89 -3.91
C LYS A 65 3.67 -30.87 -5.07
N THR A 66 3.51 -30.34 -6.28
CA THR A 66 3.49 -31.14 -7.51
C THR A 66 4.85 -31.81 -7.74
N LEU A 67 5.93 -31.08 -7.51
CA LEU A 67 7.29 -31.58 -7.61
C LEU A 67 7.57 -32.68 -6.58
N LYS A 68 7.14 -32.48 -5.32
CA LYS A 68 7.27 -33.48 -4.25
C LYS A 68 6.61 -34.80 -4.62
N VAL A 69 5.36 -34.78 -5.07
CA VAL A 69 4.63 -35.99 -5.48
C VAL A 69 5.38 -36.74 -6.60
N ARG A 70 5.98 -36.00 -7.55
CA ARG A 70 6.79 -36.61 -8.61
C ARG A 70 8.07 -37.23 -8.05
N ILE A 71 8.80 -36.51 -7.20
CA ILE A 71 10.01 -37.02 -6.53
C ILE A 71 9.69 -38.29 -5.72
N ASP A 72 8.63 -38.28 -4.91
CA ASP A 72 8.21 -39.43 -4.10
C ASP A 72 7.89 -40.65 -4.98
N THR A 73 7.23 -40.42 -6.12
CA THR A 73 6.91 -41.47 -7.11
C THR A 73 8.20 -42.06 -7.73
N ASP A 74 9.14 -41.19 -8.10
CA ASP A 74 10.42 -41.62 -8.68
C ASP A 74 11.26 -42.41 -7.67
N LEU A 75 11.33 -41.95 -6.41
CA LEU A 75 12.00 -42.63 -5.31
C LEU A 75 11.40 -44.02 -5.06
N ALA A 76 10.07 -44.13 -5.01
CA ALA A 76 9.37 -45.40 -4.84
C ALA A 76 9.64 -46.39 -5.99
N SER A 77 9.90 -45.88 -7.21
CA SER A 77 10.16 -46.71 -8.39
C SER A 77 11.57 -47.32 -8.45
N GLN A 78 12.49 -46.91 -7.56
CA GLN A 78 13.91 -47.30 -7.53
C GLN A 78 14.67 -47.13 -8.86
N ARG A 79 14.21 -46.27 -9.76
CA ARG A 79 14.91 -45.95 -11.01
C ARG A 79 15.95 -44.86 -10.78
N SER A 80 16.91 -44.73 -11.72
CA SER A 80 17.83 -43.59 -11.75
C SER A 80 17.04 -42.28 -11.89
N PHE A 81 16.80 -41.60 -10.77
CA PHE A 81 15.91 -40.44 -10.72
C PHE A 81 16.63 -39.08 -10.79
N GLU A 82 17.91 -39.00 -10.42
CA GLU A 82 18.67 -37.75 -10.31
C GLU A 82 18.58 -36.88 -11.57
N GLY A 83 18.76 -37.48 -12.76
CA GLY A 83 18.67 -36.76 -14.03
C GLY A 83 17.28 -36.18 -14.31
N HIS A 84 16.23 -36.90 -13.93
CA HIS A 84 14.85 -36.44 -14.05
C HIS A 84 14.55 -35.34 -13.02
N MET A 85 14.94 -35.55 -11.76
CA MET A 85 14.78 -34.58 -10.67
C MET A 85 15.43 -33.23 -11.00
N ILE A 86 16.64 -33.20 -11.55
CA ILE A 86 17.29 -31.96 -12.01
C ILE A 86 16.41 -31.21 -13.02
N GLY A 87 15.81 -31.95 -13.97
CA GLY A 87 14.92 -31.38 -14.98
C GLY A 87 13.65 -30.79 -14.37
N GLU A 88 13.03 -31.51 -13.43
CA GLU A 88 11.80 -31.09 -12.77
C GLU A 88 12.02 -29.91 -11.81
N LEU A 89 13.11 -29.90 -11.04
CA LEU A 89 13.52 -28.77 -10.19
C LEU A 89 13.67 -27.49 -11.01
N HIS A 90 14.37 -27.55 -12.15
CA HIS A 90 14.53 -26.39 -13.03
C HIS A 90 13.20 -25.94 -13.64
N LYS A 91 12.34 -26.87 -14.08
CA LYS A 91 11.00 -26.53 -14.61
C LYS A 91 10.13 -25.84 -13.57
N ALA A 92 10.25 -26.23 -12.30
CA ALA A 92 9.53 -25.64 -11.18
C ALA A 92 10.17 -24.33 -10.65
N ASN A 93 11.24 -23.82 -11.27
CA ASN A 93 12.00 -22.64 -10.85
C ASN A 93 12.58 -22.76 -9.42
N PHE A 94 12.95 -23.97 -9.00
CA PHE A 94 13.74 -24.24 -7.80
C PHE A 94 15.25 -24.17 -8.07
N LEU A 95 15.65 -24.12 -9.35
CA LEU A 95 17.04 -23.95 -9.77
C LEU A 95 17.13 -22.90 -10.86
N THR A 96 18.19 -22.09 -10.80
CA THR A 96 18.65 -21.31 -11.94
C THR A 96 19.29 -22.20 -13.01
N ILE A 97 19.54 -21.64 -14.20
CA ILE A 97 20.22 -22.37 -15.26
C ILE A 97 21.66 -22.77 -14.87
N ASP A 98 22.36 -21.89 -14.14
CA ASP A 98 23.72 -22.15 -13.68
C ASP A 98 23.75 -23.24 -12.62
N GLN A 99 22.83 -23.20 -11.66
CA GLN A 99 22.66 -24.28 -10.68
C GLN A 99 22.26 -25.60 -11.34
N LYS A 100 21.43 -25.59 -12.38
CA LYS A 100 21.16 -26.81 -13.14
C LYS A 100 22.45 -27.39 -13.74
N VAL A 101 23.31 -26.54 -14.31
CA VAL A 101 24.62 -26.97 -14.83
C VAL A 101 25.53 -27.50 -13.71
N GLY A 102 25.58 -26.83 -12.56
CA GLY A 102 26.29 -27.30 -11.36
C GLY A 102 25.82 -28.68 -10.89
N LEU A 103 24.51 -28.88 -10.81
CA LEU A 103 23.91 -30.14 -10.35
C LEU A 103 24.13 -31.29 -11.34
N VAL A 104 24.12 -30.99 -12.65
CA VAL A 104 24.52 -31.95 -13.69
C VAL A 104 25.98 -32.37 -13.54
N LYS A 105 26.89 -31.43 -13.24
CA LYS A 105 28.31 -31.76 -12.98
C LYS A 105 28.46 -32.70 -11.78
N ILE A 106 27.74 -32.43 -10.68
CA ILE A 106 27.75 -33.30 -9.49
C ILE A 106 27.25 -34.70 -9.84
N ARG A 107 26.11 -34.80 -10.53
CA ARG A 107 25.54 -36.08 -10.99
C ARG A 107 26.51 -36.85 -11.86
N ASP A 108 27.13 -36.20 -12.84
CA ASP A 108 28.04 -36.86 -13.78
C ASP A 108 29.33 -37.34 -13.10
N ALA A 109 29.86 -36.56 -12.15
CA ALA A 109 30.98 -36.97 -11.31
C ALA A 109 30.61 -38.18 -10.44
N ARG A 110 29.44 -38.16 -9.80
CA ARG A 110 28.91 -39.30 -9.02
C ARG A 110 28.79 -40.54 -9.89
N ASN A 111 28.19 -40.45 -11.08
CA ASN A 111 28.01 -41.58 -11.98
C ASN A 111 29.37 -42.21 -12.36
N LYS A 112 30.36 -41.38 -12.73
CA LYS A 112 31.73 -41.85 -13.00
C LYS A 112 32.36 -42.53 -11.79
N ALA A 113 32.16 -41.96 -10.60
CA ALA A 113 32.73 -42.45 -9.34
C ALA A 113 32.03 -43.71 -8.81
N ALA A 114 30.73 -43.92 -9.08
CA ALA A 114 29.99 -45.07 -8.59
C ALA A 114 30.16 -46.32 -9.48
N HIS A 115 30.30 -46.13 -10.79
CA HIS A 115 30.39 -47.25 -11.73
C HIS A 115 31.85 -47.65 -12.07
N PRO A 116 32.09 -48.88 -12.58
CA PRO A 116 33.40 -49.33 -13.06
C PRO A 116 33.83 -48.63 -14.37
N SER A 117 33.89 -47.29 -14.37
CA SER A 117 34.20 -46.46 -15.53
C SER A 117 35.67 -46.51 -15.97
N ARG A 118 36.53 -47.21 -15.22
CA ARG A 118 38.01 -47.22 -15.33
C ARG A 118 38.67 -45.85 -15.17
N VAL A 119 37.90 -44.79 -14.91
CA VAL A 119 38.39 -43.44 -14.60
C VAL A 119 38.70 -43.37 -13.10
N LYS A 120 39.90 -42.89 -12.76
CA LYS A 120 40.29 -42.61 -11.37
C LYS A 120 39.94 -41.16 -11.04
N SER A 121 39.06 -40.97 -10.06
CA SER A 121 38.79 -39.63 -9.53
C SER A 121 40.01 -39.07 -8.81
N THR A 122 40.29 -37.80 -9.03
CA THR A 122 41.45 -37.10 -8.44
C THR A 122 41.06 -36.33 -7.18
N PRO A 123 42.02 -35.95 -6.32
CA PRO A 123 41.76 -35.06 -5.19
C PRO A 123 41.14 -33.71 -5.63
N GLU A 124 41.53 -33.19 -6.78
CA GLU A 124 41.03 -31.92 -7.32
C GLU A 124 39.56 -32.04 -7.72
N GLU A 125 39.18 -33.13 -8.38
CA GLU A 125 37.80 -33.41 -8.78
C GLU A 125 36.89 -33.54 -7.55
N ALA A 126 37.30 -34.34 -6.56
CA ALA A 126 36.52 -34.51 -5.33
C ALA A 126 36.31 -33.20 -4.57
N ARG A 127 37.36 -32.38 -4.46
CA ARG A 127 37.28 -31.05 -3.84
C ARG A 127 36.40 -30.09 -4.63
N ALA A 128 36.46 -30.11 -5.96
CA ALA A 128 35.61 -29.27 -6.79
C ALA A 128 34.13 -29.61 -6.59
N VAL A 129 33.77 -30.90 -6.59
CA VAL A 129 32.41 -31.38 -6.32
C VAL A 129 31.96 -31.00 -4.91
N PHE A 130 32.81 -31.19 -3.90
CA PHE A 130 32.54 -30.82 -2.51
C PHE A 130 32.25 -29.34 -2.33
N ARG A 131 33.06 -28.48 -2.95
CA ARG A 131 32.87 -27.03 -2.91
C ARG A 131 31.59 -26.59 -3.61
N ILE A 132 31.34 -27.07 -4.84
CA ILE A 132 30.11 -26.75 -5.58
C ILE A 132 28.88 -27.17 -4.77
N ALA A 133 28.89 -28.38 -4.19
CA ALA A 133 27.81 -28.88 -3.35
C ALA A 133 27.49 -27.95 -2.18
N ILE A 134 28.52 -27.53 -1.43
CA ILE A 134 28.33 -26.66 -0.27
C ILE A 134 27.92 -25.25 -0.70
N GLU A 135 28.68 -24.61 -1.59
CA GLU A 135 28.50 -23.20 -1.92
C GLU A 135 27.23 -22.92 -2.71
N GLU A 136 26.82 -23.83 -3.60
CA GLU A 136 25.68 -23.57 -4.51
C GLU A 136 24.36 -24.21 -4.07
N PHE A 137 24.38 -25.28 -3.24
CA PHE A 137 23.17 -26.05 -2.94
C PHE A 137 22.86 -26.23 -1.46
N ILE A 138 23.87 -26.42 -0.61
CA ILE A 138 23.64 -26.75 0.81
C ILE A 138 23.67 -25.50 1.70
N LYS A 139 24.68 -24.65 1.56
CA LYS A 139 24.88 -23.44 2.38
C LYS A 139 23.87 -22.32 2.13
N PRO A 140 23.44 -22.02 0.88
CA PRO A 140 22.54 -20.90 0.63
C PRO A 140 21.22 -21.06 1.39
N GLU A 141 20.73 -20.01 2.05
CA GLU A 141 19.40 -20.05 2.67
C GLU A 141 18.32 -20.27 1.60
N TRP A 142 18.41 -19.51 0.51
CA TRP A 142 17.58 -19.65 -0.69
C TRP A 142 18.42 -20.09 -1.88
N LEU A 143 17.96 -21.08 -2.63
CA LEU A 143 18.55 -21.49 -3.90
C LEU A 143 18.23 -20.50 -5.01
N THR A 144 17.04 -19.90 -4.97
CA THR A 144 16.64 -18.88 -5.95
C THR A 144 16.19 -17.61 -5.25
N ALA A 145 16.41 -16.47 -5.89
CA ALA A 145 15.96 -15.17 -5.36
C ALA A 145 14.45 -15.15 -5.06
N ALA A 146 13.65 -15.96 -5.76
CA ALA A 146 12.21 -15.99 -5.64
C ALA A 146 11.69 -16.79 -4.43
N GLU A 147 12.48 -17.68 -3.83
CA GLU A 147 12.02 -18.57 -2.76
C GLU A 147 11.54 -17.82 -1.52
N GLY A 148 12.32 -16.83 -1.05
CA GLY A 148 11.92 -15.99 0.08
C GLY A 148 10.60 -15.26 -0.17
N SER A 149 10.40 -14.74 -1.39
CA SER A 149 9.13 -14.10 -1.77
C SER A 149 7.96 -15.10 -1.79
N ARG A 150 8.16 -16.33 -2.30
CA ARG A 150 7.11 -17.37 -2.33
C ARG A 150 6.68 -17.76 -0.91
N ARG A 151 7.64 -17.92 0.00
CA ARG A 151 7.36 -18.20 1.41
C ARG A 151 6.59 -17.06 2.07
N LEU A 152 7.02 -15.81 1.88
CA LEU A 152 6.34 -14.66 2.46
C LEU A 152 4.89 -14.53 1.96
N LEU A 153 4.66 -14.73 0.66
CA LEU A 153 3.31 -14.70 0.09
C LEU A 153 2.39 -15.74 0.73
N TYR A 154 2.91 -16.94 1.04
CA TYR A 154 2.15 -17.93 1.79
C TYR A 154 1.87 -17.51 3.23
N GLU A 155 2.88 -17.04 3.97
CA GLU A 155 2.70 -16.55 5.35
C GLU A 155 1.62 -15.46 5.40
N MET A 156 1.58 -14.58 4.38
CA MET A 156 0.54 -13.55 4.25
C MET A 156 -0.86 -14.14 4.06
N GLN A 157 -1.01 -15.24 3.34
CA GLN A 157 -2.29 -15.95 3.18
C GLN A 157 -2.76 -16.62 4.48
N CYS A 158 -1.81 -17.10 5.29
CA CYS A 158 -2.10 -17.69 6.59
C CYS A 158 -2.45 -16.67 7.68
N GLY A 159 -2.17 -15.38 7.44
CA GLY A 159 -2.52 -14.31 8.38
C GLY A 159 -1.48 -14.04 9.47
N SER A 160 -0.31 -14.71 9.45
CA SER A 160 0.66 -14.71 10.55
C SER A 160 1.83 -13.73 10.41
N VAL A 161 1.79 -12.83 9.42
CA VAL A 161 2.93 -11.94 9.10
C VAL A 161 3.02 -10.73 10.01
N PHE A 162 1.88 -10.07 10.27
CA PHE A 162 1.85 -8.85 11.06
C PHE A 162 1.16 -9.09 12.39
N PRO A 163 1.75 -8.65 13.53
CA PRO A 163 1.08 -8.73 14.82
C PRO A 163 -0.15 -7.80 14.86
N GLU A 164 -1.06 -8.03 15.81
CA GLU A 164 -2.21 -7.13 16.02
C GLU A 164 -1.76 -5.75 16.51
N GLU A 165 -0.70 -5.71 17.33
CA GLU A 165 -0.03 -4.50 17.80
C GLU A 165 1.46 -4.54 17.42
N GLY A 166 1.98 -3.46 16.86
CA GLY A 166 3.40 -3.35 16.49
C GLY A 166 3.65 -2.35 15.35
N ASP A 167 4.92 -2.15 15.02
CA ASP A 167 5.34 -1.31 13.89
C ASP A 167 5.44 -2.16 12.61
N ASP A 168 4.51 -1.93 11.68
CA ASP A 168 4.50 -2.61 10.38
C ASP A 168 5.77 -2.33 9.57
N VAL A 169 6.44 -1.18 9.79
CA VAL A 169 7.69 -0.83 9.08
C VAL A 169 8.82 -1.76 9.50
N GLU A 170 8.95 -2.07 10.80
CA GLU A 170 9.95 -3.02 11.30
C GLU A 170 9.73 -4.42 10.75
N VAL A 171 8.48 -4.88 10.72
CA VAL A 171 8.12 -6.19 10.13
C VAL A 171 8.47 -6.25 8.65
N VAL A 172 8.15 -5.19 7.88
CA VAL A 172 8.50 -5.13 6.46
C VAL A 172 10.02 -5.17 6.26
N ASP A 173 10.79 -4.49 7.10
CA ASP A 173 12.25 -4.45 7.00
C ASP A 173 12.91 -5.78 7.33
N GLU A 174 12.41 -6.48 8.36
CA GLU A 174 12.83 -7.84 8.69
C GLU A 174 12.56 -8.79 7.52
N LYS A 175 11.32 -8.78 7.00
CA LYS A 175 10.92 -9.68 5.91
C LYS A 175 11.65 -9.38 4.60
N LEU A 176 11.86 -8.11 4.25
CA LEU A 176 12.66 -7.74 3.08
C LEU A 176 14.15 -8.07 3.25
N GLY A 177 14.67 -8.02 4.48
CA GLY A 177 16.03 -8.44 4.81
C GLY A 177 16.29 -9.93 4.57
N GLN A 178 15.25 -10.76 4.71
CA GLN A 178 15.28 -12.20 4.44
C GLN A 178 15.12 -12.53 2.94
N ILE A 179 14.78 -11.58 2.09
CA ILE A 179 14.52 -11.81 0.66
C ILE A 179 15.61 -11.17 -0.19
N ASP A 180 16.05 -11.89 -1.22
CA ASP A 180 16.99 -11.34 -2.20
C ASP A 180 16.46 -10.06 -2.86
N LYS A 181 17.29 -9.03 -2.91
CA LYS A 181 16.92 -7.70 -3.41
C LYS A 181 16.39 -7.72 -4.84
N THR A 182 16.82 -8.66 -5.66
CA THR A 182 16.35 -8.80 -7.05
C THR A 182 14.89 -9.25 -7.13
N ALA A 183 14.37 -9.91 -6.09
CA ALA A 183 12.99 -10.39 -6.04
C ALA A 183 12.00 -9.38 -5.45
N HIS A 184 12.47 -8.31 -4.78
CA HIS A 184 11.62 -7.30 -4.15
C HIS A 184 10.63 -6.65 -5.13
N ALA A 185 11.08 -6.32 -6.34
CA ALA A 185 10.22 -5.70 -7.34
C ALA A 185 9.06 -6.63 -7.77
N LYS A 186 9.33 -7.93 -7.92
CA LYS A 186 8.31 -8.92 -8.25
C LYS A 186 7.34 -9.13 -7.08
N LEU A 187 7.84 -9.20 -5.85
CA LEU A 187 7.01 -9.29 -4.65
C LEU A 187 5.98 -8.15 -4.61
N ILE A 188 6.42 -6.90 -4.82
CA ILE A 188 5.53 -5.74 -4.81
C ILE A 188 4.46 -5.80 -5.90
N VAL A 189 4.81 -6.31 -7.09
CA VAL A 189 3.84 -6.56 -8.17
C VAL A 189 2.82 -7.62 -7.77
N ASP A 190 3.25 -8.70 -7.12
CA ASP A 190 2.38 -9.79 -6.71
C ASP A 190 1.42 -9.32 -5.57
N LEU A 191 1.91 -8.54 -4.60
CA LEU A 191 1.08 -7.93 -3.54
C LEU A 191 0.10 -6.90 -4.08
N TRP A 192 0.52 -6.08 -5.04
CA TRP A 192 -0.36 -5.16 -5.73
C TRP A 192 -1.46 -5.89 -6.49
N GLY A 193 -1.11 -7.02 -7.13
CA GLY A 193 -2.05 -7.90 -7.82
C GLY A 193 -3.14 -8.42 -6.89
N GLU A 194 -2.78 -8.82 -5.67
CA GLU A 194 -3.75 -9.22 -4.64
C GLU A 194 -4.69 -8.07 -4.26
N LEU A 195 -4.18 -6.84 -4.09
CA LEU A 195 -5.05 -5.68 -3.81
C LEU A 195 -5.97 -5.30 -4.98
N GLU A 196 -5.59 -5.58 -6.22
CA GLU A 196 -6.44 -5.37 -7.39
C GLU A 196 -7.48 -6.49 -7.58
N GLN A 197 -7.13 -7.71 -7.21
CA GLN A 197 -7.96 -8.89 -7.36
C GLN A 197 -7.89 -9.75 -6.08
N PRO A 198 -8.61 -9.35 -5.03
CA PRO A 198 -8.59 -10.06 -3.76
C PRO A 198 -8.92 -11.54 -3.93
N THR A 199 -8.06 -12.40 -3.37
CA THR A 199 -8.24 -13.85 -3.34
C THR A 199 -8.58 -14.36 -1.94
N ASN A 200 -8.05 -13.68 -0.91
CA ASN A 200 -8.23 -14.05 0.50
C ASN A 200 -8.18 -12.79 1.38
N ASP A 201 -9.12 -12.65 2.31
CA ASP A 201 -9.21 -11.46 3.19
C ASP A 201 -7.96 -11.23 4.05
N ALA A 202 -7.39 -12.29 4.63
CA ALA A 202 -6.17 -12.21 5.41
C ALA A 202 -4.98 -11.79 4.53
N PHE A 203 -4.91 -12.34 3.32
CA PHE A 203 -3.88 -11.99 2.35
C PHE A 203 -4.01 -10.52 1.91
N THR A 204 -5.20 -10.09 1.51
CA THR A 204 -5.49 -8.72 1.10
C THR A 204 -5.14 -7.72 2.21
N ARG A 205 -5.54 -8.01 3.46
CA ARG A 205 -5.19 -7.17 4.61
C ARG A 205 -3.69 -7.08 4.84
N ASN A 206 -2.98 -8.21 4.78
CA ASN A 206 -1.52 -8.23 4.94
C ASN A 206 -0.80 -7.53 3.78
N ALA A 207 -1.26 -7.70 2.54
CA ALA A 207 -0.74 -6.99 1.39
C ALA A 207 -0.93 -5.47 1.53
N GLN A 208 -2.08 -5.02 2.04
CA GLN A 208 -2.34 -3.60 2.31
C GLN A 208 -1.41 -3.05 3.39
N ARG A 209 -1.27 -3.74 4.53
CA ARG A 209 -0.33 -3.36 5.60
C ARG A 209 1.11 -3.28 5.09
N PHE A 210 1.55 -4.30 4.35
CA PHE A 210 2.88 -4.35 3.77
C PHE A 210 3.15 -3.18 2.82
N LEU A 211 2.27 -2.95 1.85
CA LEU A 211 2.47 -1.90 0.86
C LEU A 211 2.37 -0.49 1.48
N ASN A 212 1.50 -0.29 2.47
CA ASN A 212 1.38 0.98 3.19
C ASN A 212 2.63 1.28 4.03
N ALA A 213 3.11 0.31 4.81
CA ALA A 213 4.32 0.46 5.60
C ALA A 213 5.54 0.67 4.70
N PHE A 214 5.62 -0.08 3.60
CA PHE A 214 6.67 0.08 2.60
C PHE A 214 6.65 1.46 1.93
N ALA A 215 5.47 1.99 1.59
CA ALA A 215 5.32 3.36 1.08
C ALA A 215 5.71 4.40 2.13
N GLY A 216 5.33 4.20 3.39
CA GLY A 216 5.67 5.08 4.51
C GLY A 216 7.17 5.32 4.72
N LYS A 217 8.04 4.43 4.21
CA LYS A 217 9.50 4.63 4.18
C LYS A 217 9.95 5.75 3.24
N GLN A 218 9.13 6.14 2.27
CA GLN A 218 9.37 7.24 1.34
C GLN A 218 10.72 7.19 0.58
N ASP A 219 11.26 5.98 0.31
CA ASP A 219 12.52 5.83 -0.43
C ASP A 219 12.30 5.98 -1.95
N GLY A 220 12.99 6.96 -2.53
CA GLY A 220 12.92 7.29 -3.96
C GLY A 220 13.31 6.15 -4.91
N ARG A 221 14.10 5.17 -4.47
CA ARG A 221 14.44 3.97 -5.28
C ARG A 221 13.20 3.11 -5.54
N PHE A 222 12.29 3.01 -4.57
CA PHE A 222 11.11 2.16 -4.66
C PHE A 222 9.91 2.85 -5.33
N ARG A 223 9.81 4.18 -5.27
CA ARG A 223 8.77 4.94 -5.99
C ARG A 223 8.67 4.60 -7.47
N LYS A 224 9.80 4.28 -8.11
CA LYS A 224 9.86 3.84 -9.52
C LYS A 224 9.08 2.54 -9.79
N GLN A 225 8.96 1.66 -8.79
CA GLN A 225 8.23 0.41 -8.90
C GLN A 225 6.72 0.68 -8.94
N PHE A 226 6.25 1.67 -8.18
CA PHE A 226 4.84 2.08 -8.16
C PHE A 226 4.40 2.84 -9.43
N THR A 227 5.31 3.48 -10.18
CA THR A 227 4.94 4.25 -11.38
C THR A 227 4.14 3.42 -12.39
N LYS A 228 4.54 2.17 -12.63
CA LYS A 228 3.83 1.26 -13.56
C LYS A 228 2.55 0.68 -12.97
N LEU A 229 2.50 0.54 -11.64
CA LEU A 229 1.38 -0.05 -10.92
C LEU A 229 0.23 0.96 -10.77
N LEU A 230 0.56 2.21 -10.50
CA LEU A 230 -0.38 3.33 -10.39
C LEU A 230 -0.95 3.74 -11.74
N ALA A 231 -0.22 3.53 -12.83
CA ALA A 231 -0.73 3.77 -14.18
C ALA A 231 -1.86 2.79 -14.48
N PRO A 232 -3.13 3.23 -14.52
CA PRO A 232 -4.24 2.32 -14.73
C PRO A 232 -4.12 1.69 -16.12
N LYS A 233 -4.17 0.35 -16.17
CA LYS A 233 -4.24 -0.39 -17.41
C LYS A 233 -5.55 -0.02 -18.11
N LYS A 234 -5.50 0.32 -19.40
CA LYS A 234 -6.72 0.47 -20.21
C LYS A 234 -7.58 -0.79 -20.01
N PRO A 235 -8.89 -0.66 -19.79
CA PRO A 235 -9.75 -1.83 -19.76
C PRO A 235 -9.59 -2.58 -21.09
N ASP A 236 -9.29 -3.86 -21.01
CA ASP A 236 -9.17 -4.72 -22.17
C ASP A 236 -10.55 -4.84 -22.84
N PRO A 237 -10.74 -4.39 -24.10
CA PRO A 237 -12.05 -4.36 -24.75
C PRO A 237 -12.76 -5.72 -24.80
N LEU A 238 -11.99 -6.81 -24.76
CA LEU A 238 -12.48 -8.18 -24.83
C LEU A 238 -13.09 -8.68 -23.51
N VAL A 239 -12.77 -8.06 -22.37
CA VAL A 239 -13.31 -8.45 -21.05
C VAL A 239 -14.64 -7.74 -20.75
N THR A 240 -14.87 -6.58 -21.36
CA THR A 240 -16.13 -5.83 -21.22
C THR A 240 -17.33 -6.48 -21.92
N ALA A 241 -17.12 -7.27 -22.98
CA ALA A 241 -18.21 -7.93 -23.71
C ALA A 241 -18.69 -9.24 -23.07
N ALA A 242 -17.93 -9.83 -22.13
CA ALA A 242 -18.25 -11.11 -21.50
C ALA A 242 -18.92 -10.98 -20.12
N ARG A 243 -19.13 -9.76 -19.61
CA ARG A 243 -19.61 -9.51 -18.23
C ARG A 243 -21.11 -9.24 -18.08
N ASP A 244 -21.87 -9.25 -19.17
CA ASP A 244 -23.34 -9.07 -19.13
C ASP A 244 -24.12 -10.35 -18.78
N GLY A 245 -23.43 -11.43 -18.42
CA GLY A 245 -24.02 -12.68 -17.96
C GLY A 245 -23.80 -12.94 -16.46
N GLY A 246 -24.69 -12.43 -15.60
CA GLY A 246 -25.15 -13.05 -14.35
C GLY A 246 -24.18 -13.60 -13.30
N GLY A 247 -22.88 -13.30 -13.35
CA GLY A 247 -21.89 -13.71 -12.33
C GLY A 247 -21.60 -12.58 -11.35
N THR A 248 -21.51 -12.89 -10.05
CA THR A 248 -21.07 -11.99 -8.98
C THR A 248 -19.82 -11.22 -9.41
N SER A 249 -20.01 -9.95 -9.79
CA SER A 249 -18.89 -9.10 -10.18
C SER A 249 -17.98 -8.94 -8.96
N ASN A 250 -16.78 -9.52 -8.99
CA ASN A 250 -15.68 -9.07 -8.13
C ASN A 250 -15.47 -7.58 -8.46
N LYS A 251 -16.16 -6.70 -7.73
CA LYS A 251 -15.98 -5.27 -7.80
C LYS A 251 -14.57 -5.03 -7.27
N ARG A 252 -13.70 -4.52 -8.15
CA ARG A 252 -12.37 -4.07 -7.77
C ARG A 252 -12.50 -3.09 -6.60
N ASP A 253 -12.04 -3.50 -5.42
CA ASP A 253 -12.06 -2.63 -4.25
C ASP A 253 -10.77 -1.80 -4.25
N ASP A 254 -10.88 -0.56 -4.72
CA ASP A 254 -9.75 0.35 -4.80
C ASP A 254 -9.56 1.18 -3.51
N ARG A 255 -10.33 0.93 -2.44
CA ARG A 255 -10.34 1.75 -1.21
C ARG A 255 -9.00 1.80 -0.47
N TRP A 256 -8.09 0.86 -0.72
CA TRP A 256 -6.74 0.86 -0.16
C TRP A 256 -5.86 1.97 -0.76
N LEU A 257 -6.18 2.47 -1.96
CA LEU A 257 -5.30 3.38 -2.71
C LEU A 257 -5.09 4.75 -2.02
N PRO A 258 -6.13 5.42 -1.46
CA PRO A 258 -5.92 6.63 -0.67
C PRO A 258 -5.00 6.43 0.53
N PHE A 259 -5.07 5.29 1.22
CA PHE A 259 -4.16 4.99 2.34
C PHE A 259 -2.71 4.88 1.89
N LEU A 260 -2.46 4.20 0.77
CA LEU A 260 -1.13 4.08 0.20
C LEU A 260 -0.57 5.46 -0.21
N ILE A 261 -1.39 6.28 -0.87
CA ILE A 261 -0.97 7.63 -1.27
C ILE A 261 -0.76 8.52 -0.05
N SER A 262 -1.54 8.35 1.02
CA SER A 262 -1.34 9.08 2.28
C SER A 262 0.00 8.73 2.92
N ALA A 263 0.46 7.48 2.81
CA ALA A 263 1.77 7.06 3.32
C ALA A 263 2.94 7.67 2.53
N ASP A 264 2.80 7.85 1.21
CA ASP A 264 3.77 8.56 0.38
C ASP A 264 3.11 9.43 -0.71
N PRO A 265 2.79 10.71 -0.42
CA PRO A 265 2.16 11.62 -1.38
C PRO A 265 2.99 11.86 -2.64
N PHE A 266 4.31 11.62 -2.59
CA PHE A 266 5.18 11.76 -3.76
C PHE A 266 4.84 10.76 -4.86
N LEU A 267 4.11 9.68 -4.56
CA LEU A 267 3.62 8.73 -5.56
C LEU A 267 2.75 9.40 -6.63
N LEU A 268 2.09 10.52 -6.31
CA LEU A 268 1.34 11.32 -7.28
C LEU A 268 2.25 12.09 -8.24
N THR A 269 3.49 12.39 -7.83
CA THR A 269 4.41 13.18 -8.68
C THR A 269 5.09 12.34 -9.76
N VAL A 270 5.12 11.01 -9.61
CA VAL A 270 5.80 10.09 -10.54
C VAL A 270 4.92 9.65 -11.72
N VAL A 271 3.63 9.97 -11.72
CA VAL A 271 2.68 9.55 -12.77
C VAL A 271 2.41 10.69 -13.75
N ASN A 272 2.60 10.42 -15.04
CA ASN A 272 2.66 11.45 -16.07
C ASN A 272 1.60 11.24 -17.17
N GLY A 273 1.28 12.30 -17.91
CA GLY A 273 0.49 12.22 -19.14
C GLY A 273 -0.93 11.65 -18.95
N SER A 274 -1.34 10.73 -19.83
CA SER A 274 -2.67 10.11 -19.79
C SER A 274 -2.90 9.23 -18.57
N ALA A 275 -1.85 8.58 -18.06
CA ALA A 275 -1.94 7.77 -16.84
C ALA A 275 -2.32 8.61 -15.62
N ARG A 276 -1.86 9.86 -15.57
CA ARG A 276 -2.20 10.81 -14.49
C ARG A 276 -3.69 11.12 -14.46
N LYS A 277 -4.28 11.43 -15.62
CA LYS A 277 -5.71 11.74 -15.74
C LYS A 277 -6.58 10.56 -15.31
N LEU A 278 -6.19 9.35 -15.69
CA LEU A 278 -6.93 8.15 -15.31
C LEU A 278 -6.77 7.83 -13.81
N LEU A 279 -5.60 8.10 -13.22
CA LEU A 279 -5.40 7.96 -11.78
C LEU A 279 -6.22 9.00 -11.00
N ASP A 280 -6.28 10.24 -11.46
CA ASP A 280 -7.13 11.30 -10.90
C ASP A 280 -8.61 10.88 -10.89
N GLU A 281 -9.11 10.35 -12.01
CA GLU A 281 -10.47 9.82 -12.11
C GLU A 281 -10.72 8.61 -11.20
N ARG A 282 -9.74 7.71 -11.09
CA ARG A 282 -9.82 6.52 -10.22
C ARG A 282 -9.92 6.94 -8.76
N ILE A 283 -9.05 7.84 -8.30
CA ILE A 283 -9.07 8.34 -6.91
C ILE A 283 -10.38 9.07 -6.63
N ALA A 284 -10.82 9.96 -7.52
CA ALA A 284 -12.08 10.67 -7.37
C ALA A 284 -13.28 9.70 -7.21
N LYS A 285 -13.32 8.63 -8.01
CA LYS A 285 -14.37 7.61 -7.94
C LYS A 285 -14.36 6.85 -6.61
N ILE A 286 -13.22 6.70 -5.95
CA ILE A 286 -13.14 6.04 -4.63
C ILE A 286 -13.84 6.90 -3.59
N PHE A 287 -13.55 8.21 -3.55
CA PHE A 287 -14.15 9.13 -2.57
C PHE A 287 -15.66 9.34 -2.77
N LEU A 288 -16.14 9.26 -4.02
CA LEU A 288 -17.57 9.42 -4.33
C LEU A 288 -18.40 8.14 -4.14
N GLN A 289 -17.79 6.99 -3.85
CA GLN A 289 -18.55 5.76 -3.60
C GLN A 289 -19.12 5.75 -2.18
N PRO A 290 -20.40 5.37 -2.00
CA PRO A 290 -20.99 5.21 -0.67
C PRO A 290 -20.26 4.09 0.07
N LEU A 291 -19.64 4.44 1.18
CA LEU A 291 -18.86 3.52 2.02
C LEU A 291 -19.77 2.93 3.10
N SER A 292 -19.61 1.63 3.35
CA SER A 292 -20.22 0.96 4.49
C SER A 292 -19.52 1.45 5.76
N GLY A 293 -20.15 2.39 6.47
CA GLY A 293 -19.57 3.11 7.61
C GLY A 293 -18.97 4.45 7.17
N GLU A 294 -19.76 5.53 7.33
CA GLU A 294 -19.37 6.89 6.94
C GLU A 294 -18.08 7.34 7.64
N ASP A 295 -17.83 6.91 8.88
CA ASP A 295 -16.67 7.35 9.66
C ASP A 295 -15.32 6.87 9.08
N ALA A 296 -15.23 5.63 8.60
CA ALA A 296 -13.99 5.08 8.05
C ALA A 296 -13.62 5.72 6.70
N ALA A 297 -14.64 6.10 5.92
CA ALA A 297 -14.47 6.84 4.68
C ALA A 297 -13.86 8.22 4.90
N ILE A 298 -14.39 8.90 5.91
CA ILE A 298 -13.99 10.25 6.25
C ILE A 298 -12.58 10.23 6.82
N ASP A 299 -12.24 9.31 7.71
CA ASP A 299 -10.87 9.15 8.23
C ASP A 299 -9.85 8.89 7.11
N ALA A 300 -10.15 7.98 6.17
CA ALA A 300 -9.27 7.72 5.02
C ALA A 300 -9.04 8.98 4.16
N THR A 301 -10.10 9.76 3.97
CA THR A 301 -10.06 10.97 3.14
C THR A 301 -9.38 12.13 3.87
N GLU A 302 -9.60 12.28 5.17
CA GLU A 302 -8.91 13.26 6.02
C GLU A 302 -7.40 12.98 6.07
N ARG A 303 -6.98 11.72 6.21
CA ARG A 303 -5.57 11.31 6.13
C ARG A 303 -4.96 11.65 4.78
N TYR A 304 -5.68 11.39 3.70
CA TYR A 304 -5.24 11.71 2.34
C TYR A 304 -5.01 13.20 2.14
N ILE A 305 -5.97 14.04 2.52
CA ILE A 305 -5.83 15.49 2.37
C ILE A 305 -4.73 16.03 3.28
N SER A 306 -4.66 15.55 4.53
CA SER A 306 -3.61 15.95 5.48
C SER A 306 -2.22 15.61 4.97
N ALA A 307 -2.02 14.41 4.42
CA ALA A 307 -0.75 13.99 3.86
C ALA A 307 -0.34 14.85 2.66
N ILE A 308 -1.29 15.22 1.79
CA ILE A 308 -1.02 16.12 0.66
C ILE A 308 -0.70 17.53 1.15
N ALA A 309 -1.43 18.06 2.12
CA ALA A 309 -1.19 19.39 2.66
C ALA A 309 0.20 19.54 3.29
N LEU A 310 0.70 18.48 3.95
CA LEU A 310 2.04 18.43 4.52
C LEU A 310 3.13 18.14 3.48
N SER A 311 2.77 17.79 2.25
CA SER A 311 3.73 17.47 1.19
C SER A 311 4.45 18.73 0.68
N PRO A 312 5.78 18.66 0.43
CA PRO A 312 6.50 19.75 -0.22
C PRO A 312 6.07 19.97 -1.68
N HIS A 313 5.36 19.01 -2.30
CA HIS A 313 4.85 19.10 -3.68
C HIS A 313 3.35 19.36 -3.77
N ARG A 314 2.72 19.82 -2.67
CA ARG A 314 1.26 19.98 -2.59
C ARG A 314 0.66 20.78 -3.74
N GLU A 315 1.25 21.92 -4.13
CA GLU A 315 0.76 22.75 -5.24
C GLU A 315 0.72 21.97 -6.56
N ALA A 316 1.84 21.35 -6.94
CA ALA A 316 1.93 20.54 -8.15
C ALA A 316 0.99 19.33 -8.13
N ILE A 317 0.75 18.73 -6.95
CA ILE A 317 -0.19 17.62 -6.76
C ILE A 317 -1.62 18.10 -6.95
N VAL A 318 -2.03 19.19 -6.29
CA VAL A 318 -3.39 19.72 -6.35
C VAL A 318 -3.77 20.11 -7.78
N GLU A 319 -2.88 20.83 -8.49
CA GLU A 319 -3.10 21.20 -9.89
C GLU A 319 -3.17 19.98 -10.82
N SER A 320 -2.42 18.93 -10.51
CA SER A 320 -2.34 17.73 -11.33
C SER A 320 -3.49 16.73 -11.12
N TYR A 321 -4.18 16.81 -9.98
CA TYR A 321 -5.23 15.88 -9.56
C TYR A 321 -6.53 16.59 -9.11
N PRO A 322 -7.10 17.46 -9.95
CA PRO A 322 -8.22 18.32 -9.55
C PRO A 322 -9.51 17.54 -9.26
N LYS A 323 -9.76 16.41 -9.94
CA LYS A 323 -10.98 15.62 -9.71
C LYS A 323 -10.91 14.91 -8.36
N ALA A 324 -9.76 14.32 -8.05
CA ALA A 324 -9.50 13.65 -6.79
C ALA A 324 -9.58 14.64 -5.63
N MET A 325 -8.97 15.83 -5.75
CA MET A 325 -9.05 16.87 -4.72
C MET A 325 -10.49 17.31 -4.48
N LYS A 326 -11.24 17.63 -5.55
CA LYS A 326 -12.64 18.03 -5.44
C LYS A 326 -13.48 16.95 -4.77
N ALA A 327 -13.31 15.69 -5.17
CA ALA A 327 -14.04 14.57 -4.58
C ALA A 327 -13.68 14.38 -3.10
N ALA A 328 -12.39 14.44 -2.74
CA ALA A 328 -11.93 14.29 -1.36
C ALA A 328 -12.50 15.39 -0.44
N VAL A 329 -12.42 16.66 -0.87
CA VAL A 329 -12.98 17.80 -0.13
C VAL A 329 -14.50 17.66 0.04
N ASN A 330 -15.21 17.24 -1.00
CA ASN A 330 -16.65 17.02 -0.92
C ASN A 330 -17.02 15.88 0.04
N THR A 331 -16.21 14.82 0.12
CA THR A 331 -16.44 13.68 1.01
C THR A 331 -16.19 14.02 2.48
N VAL A 332 -15.14 14.80 2.79
CA VAL A 332 -14.85 15.24 4.16
C VAL A 332 -15.81 16.35 4.61
N GLY A 333 -16.27 17.18 3.67
CA GLY A 333 -16.99 18.40 3.96
C GLY A 333 -16.08 19.47 4.56
N LEU A 334 -16.67 20.58 5.01
CA LEU A 334 -15.94 21.63 5.73
C LEU A 334 -15.64 21.16 7.16
N ARG A 335 -14.42 20.70 7.42
CA ARG A 335 -13.98 20.29 8.77
C ARG A 335 -12.68 21.00 9.18
N ALA A 336 -12.47 21.11 10.48
CA ALA A 336 -11.31 21.80 11.07
C ALA A 336 -9.94 21.26 10.58
N VAL A 337 -9.87 19.97 10.20
CA VAL A 337 -8.68 19.31 9.63
C VAL A 337 -8.25 19.97 8.32
N LEU A 338 -9.19 20.37 7.46
CA LEU A 338 -8.90 21.03 6.19
C LEU A 338 -8.40 22.47 6.37
N LEU A 339 -8.71 23.07 7.52
CA LEU A 339 -8.43 24.48 7.77
C LEU A 339 -7.04 24.73 8.35
N GLY A 340 -6.45 23.73 9.02
CA GLY A 340 -5.03 23.77 9.39
C GLY A 340 -4.08 23.79 8.19
N CYS A 341 -4.61 23.52 6.99
CA CYS A 341 -3.88 23.54 5.73
C CYS A 341 -3.95 24.90 5.01
N LEU A 342 -4.66 25.90 5.55
CA LEU A 342 -4.99 27.17 4.85
C LEU A 342 -4.11 28.37 5.20
N ASP A 343 -3.13 28.21 6.08
CA ASP A 343 -2.29 29.33 6.56
C ASP A 343 -1.31 29.88 5.50
N LYS A 344 -1.39 29.42 4.25
CA LYS A 344 -0.59 29.90 3.11
C LYS A 344 -1.47 30.15 1.89
N ALA A 345 -1.03 31.05 1.00
CA ALA A 345 -1.62 31.25 -0.32
C ALA A 345 -1.39 29.98 -1.16
N ASP A 346 -2.25 28.99 -0.95
CA ASP A 346 -2.09 27.62 -1.43
C ASP A 346 -3.26 27.26 -2.34
N SER A 347 -2.97 26.65 -3.49
CA SER A 347 -3.98 26.06 -4.38
C SER A 347 -4.99 25.14 -3.67
N LEU A 348 -4.58 24.45 -2.61
CA LEU A 348 -5.48 23.60 -1.82
C LEU A 348 -6.55 24.42 -1.09
N LYS A 349 -6.23 25.65 -0.68
CA LYS A 349 -7.17 26.56 -0.02
C LYS A 349 -8.34 26.88 -0.93
N ASP A 350 -8.09 27.14 -2.21
CA ASP A 350 -9.16 27.45 -3.15
C ASP A 350 -10.12 26.26 -3.31
N HIS A 351 -9.61 25.03 -3.34
CA HIS A 351 -10.43 23.83 -3.37
C HIS A 351 -11.26 23.61 -2.08
N VAL A 352 -10.65 23.85 -0.91
CA VAL A 352 -11.33 23.74 0.40
C VAL A 352 -12.41 24.80 0.56
N LEU A 353 -12.21 26.00 -0.02
CA LEU A 353 -13.17 27.10 0.04
C LEU A 353 -14.28 27.01 -1.02
N VAL A 354 -14.21 26.09 -1.99
CA VAL A 354 -15.29 25.93 -3.00
C VAL A 354 -16.67 25.82 -2.35
N PRO A 355 -16.92 24.97 -1.34
CA PRO A 355 -18.23 24.91 -0.69
C PRO A 355 -18.63 26.22 0.00
N VAL A 356 -17.66 27.00 0.49
CA VAL A 356 -17.89 28.32 1.10
C VAL A 356 -18.32 29.34 0.03
N PHE A 357 -17.68 29.32 -1.13
CA PHE A 357 -18.02 30.20 -2.24
C PHE A 357 -19.33 29.79 -2.92
N ASP A 358 -19.59 28.48 -3.04
CA ASP A 358 -20.84 27.96 -3.57
C ASP A 358 -22.02 28.28 -2.65
N ALA A 359 -21.78 28.42 -1.33
CA ALA A 359 -22.79 28.85 -0.35
C ALA A 359 -23.35 30.26 -0.61
N TRP A 360 -22.71 31.08 -1.45
CA TRP A 360 -23.30 32.34 -1.90
C TRP A 360 -24.51 32.14 -2.82
N ASN A 361 -24.53 31.05 -3.57
CA ASN A 361 -25.52 30.80 -4.61
C ASN A 361 -26.38 29.55 -4.37
N HIS A 362 -25.96 28.65 -3.48
CA HIS A 362 -26.60 27.35 -3.27
C HIS A 362 -26.93 27.09 -1.80
N GLY A 363 -28.21 26.91 -1.49
CA GLY A 363 -28.69 26.65 -0.12
C GLY A 363 -28.14 25.37 0.52
N SER A 364 -27.84 24.33 -0.28
CA SER A 364 -27.22 23.10 0.23
C SER A 364 -25.78 23.31 0.70
N SER A 365 -25.02 24.19 0.01
CA SER A 365 -23.66 24.56 0.44
C SER A 365 -23.69 25.48 1.65
N ALA A 366 -24.67 26.39 1.71
CA ALA A 366 -24.94 27.21 2.90
C ALA A 366 -25.23 26.36 4.14
N LEU A 367 -25.99 25.27 3.99
CA LEU A 367 -26.26 24.33 5.08
C LEU A 367 -24.97 23.67 5.59
N LEU A 368 -24.14 23.13 4.68
CA LEU A 368 -22.85 22.51 5.03
C LEU A 368 -21.93 23.49 5.77
N VAL A 369 -21.86 24.74 5.32
CA VAL A 369 -21.08 25.78 6.01
C VAL A 369 -21.64 26.03 7.41
N ALA A 370 -22.96 26.14 7.56
CA ALA A 370 -23.60 26.41 8.84
C ALA A 370 -23.39 25.29 9.87
N GLU A 371 -23.44 24.03 9.43
CA GLU A 371 -23.17 22.86 10.28
C GLU A 371 -21.71 22.82 10.74
N ALA A 372 -20.78 23.18 9.86
CA ALA A 372 -19.36 23.18 10.15
C ALA A 372 -18.91 24.36 11.02
N LEU A 373 -19.57 25.52 10.89
CA LEU A 373 -19.11 26.81 11.39
C LEU A 373 -18.65 26.84 12.86
N PRO A 374 -19.35 26.18 13.80
CA PRO A 374 -18.94 26.17 15.21
C PRO A 374 -17.54 25.63 15.45
N ASP A 375 -17.08 24.69 14.64
CA ASP A 375 -15.76 24.06 14.77
C ASP A 375 -14.66 24.80 14.00
N ILE A 376 -15.05 25.75 13.13
CA ILE A 376 -14.15 26.33 12.12
C ILE A 376 -14.09 27.85 12.08
N ASP A 377 -14.94 28.53 12.84
CA ASP A 377 -15.17 29.98 12.76
C ASP A 377 -13.88 30.81 12.70
N GLU A 378 -12.98 30.67 13.68
CA GLU A 378 -11.76 31.48 13.77
C GLU A 378 -10.85 31.30 12.54
N LYS A 379 -10.62 30.05 12.13
CA LYS A 379 -9.75 29.74 10.99
C LYS A 379 -10.37 30.19 9.66
N LEU A 380 -11.68 29.98 9.50
CA LEU A 380 -12.39 30.41 8.30
C LEU A 380 -12.41 31.95 8.20
N ALA A 381 -12.70 32.63 9.31
CA ALA A 381 -12.69 34.09 9.37
C ALA A 381 -11.31 34.65 9.00
N ASN A 382 -10.22 34.06 9.51
CA ASN A 382 -8.86 34.48 9.16
C ASN A 382 -8.51 34.23 7.68
N SER A 383 -9.10 33.19 7.07
CA SER A 383 -8.83 32.79 5.69
C SER A 383 -9.52 33.64 4.63
N LEU A 384 -10.66 34.27 4.96
CA LEU A 384 -11.46 35.09 4.04
C LEU A 384 -11.06 36.57 4.06
N SER A 385 -11.32 37.31 2.98
CA SER A 385 -11.29 38.78 3.05
C SER A 385 -12.48 39.30 3.88
N ALA A 386 -12.42 40.55 4.32
CA ALA A 386 -13.53 41.17 5.07
C ALA A 386 -14.83 41.20 4.25
N GLU A 387 -14.72 41.54 2.95
CA GLU A 387 -15.82 41.49 1.98
C GLU A 387 -16.40 40.08 1.83
N ARG A 388 -15.55 39.06 1.62
CA ARG A 388 -16.04 37.67 1.45
C ARG A 388 -16.66 37.09 2.71
N ALA A 389 -16.16 37.47 3.89
CA ALA A 389 -16.78 37.12 5.15
C ALA A 389 -18.17 37.75 5.27
N PHE A 390 -18.33 39.00 4.86
CA PHE A 390 -19.62 39.69 4.83
C PHE A 390 -20.59 39.05 3.83
N ASP A 391 -20.19 38.79 2.59
CA ASP A 391 -21.01 38.13 1.56
C ASP A 391 -21.54 36.77 2.06
N LEU A 392 -20.67 35.99 2.73
CA LEU A 392 -21.04 34.69 3.29
C LEU A 392 -22.10 34.84 4.38
N VAL A 393 -21.92 35.76 5.32
CA VAL A 393 -22.89 36.02 6.39
C VAL A 393 -24.24 36.45 5.82
N VAL A 394 -24.25 37.36 4.85
CA VAL A 394 -25.48 37.80 4.15
C VAL A 394 -26.17 36.62 3.46
N SER A 395 -25.41 35.78 2.77
CA SER A 395 -25.95 34.62 2.07
C SER A 395 -26.58 33.62 3.03
N LEU A 396 -25.91 33.31 4.15
CA LEU A 396 -26.46 32.44 5.20
C LEU A 396 -27.78 33.00 5.77
N CYS A 397 -27.86 34.32 6.02
CA CYS A 397 -29.09 34.99 6.47
C CYS A 397 -30.21 34.92 5.42
N SER A 398 -29.88 35.10 4.14
CA SER A 398 -30.84 35.00 3.04
C SER A 398 -31.37 33.57 2.92
N PHE A 399 -30.48 32.57 2.93
CA PHE A 399 -30.87 31.16 2.80
C PHE A 399 -31.64 30.65 4.02
N SER A 400 -31.38 31.13 5.24
CA SER A 400 -32.19 30.74 6.40
C SER A 400 -33.66 31.19 6.30
N ARG A 401 -33.96 32.24 5.52
CA ARG A 401 -35.35 32.64 5.22
C ARG A 401 -36.03 31.73 4.21
N GLN A 402 -35.25 31.17 3.28
CA GLN A 402 -35.74 30.36 2.15
C GLN A 402 -35.83 28.87 2.52
N VAL A 403 -34.83 28.38 3.27
CA VAL A 403 -34.64 26.97 3.61
C VAL A 403 -34.83 26.81 5.11
N LYS A 404 -35.85 26.04 5.51
CA LYS A 404 -36.21 25.82 6.93
C LYS A 404 -35.36 24.71 7.57
N GLU A 405 -34.05 24.77 7.38
CA GLU A 405 -33.13 23.81 7.99
C GLU A 405 -32.72 24.25 9.40
N PRO A 406 -32.69 23.34 10.40
CA PRO A 406 -32.38 23.68 11.78
C PRO A 406 -31.02 24.33 11.95
N ALA A 407 -29.95 23.80 11.34
CA ALA A 407 -28.59 24.31 11.53
C ALA A 407 -28.43 25.78 11.06
N LEU A 408 -28.98 26.10 9.89
CA LEU A 408 -29.01 27.48 9.37
C LEU A 408 -29.89 28.39 10.22
N SER A 409 -31.09 27.92 10.59
CA SER A 409 -32.05 28.70 11.39
C SER A 409 -31.52 29.00 12.79
N ASP A 410 -30.86 28.04 13.42
CA ASP A 410 -30.27 28.17 14.75
C ASP A 410 -29.04 29.08 14.72
N LEU A 411 -28.16 28.93 13.72
CA LEU A 411 -27.00 29.79 13.55
C LEU A 411 -27.41 31.27 13.41
N VAL A 412 -28.34 31.55 12.49
CA VAL A 412 -28.84 32.91 12.25
C VAL A 412 -29.70 33.41 13.42
N GLY A 413 -30.57 32.57 13.97
CA GLY A 413 -31.45 32.92 15.10
C GLY A 413 -30.69 33.19 16.40
N SER A 414 -29.51 32.58 16.57
CA SER A 414 -28.60 32.86 17.69
C SER A 414 -27.80 34.15 17.51
N GLY A 415 -27.86 34.80 16.33
CA GLY A 415 -27.03 35.94 16.00
C GLY A 415 -25.56 35.57 15.79
N PHE A 416 -25.31 34.42 15.16
CA PHE A 416 -23.97 33.85 14.97
C PHE A 416 -23.19 33.73 16.30
N ALA A 417 -23.87 33.34 17.39
CA ALA A 417 -23.24 33.23 18.70
C ALA A 417 -22.13 32.16 18.73
N ASP A 418 -22.30 31.09 17.96
CA ASP A 418 -21.32 30.01 17.81
C ASP A 418 -20.26 30.29 16.72
N ALA A 419 -20.33 31.46 16.06
CA ALA A 419 -19.36 31.90 15.05
C ALA A 419 -18.96 33.40 15.24
N PRO A 420 -18.40 33.76 16.41
CA PRO A 420 -18.13 35.15 16.77
C PRO A 420 -17.07 35.85 15.89
N ALA A 421 -16.06 35.14 15.38
CA ALA A 421 -14.99 35.70 14.57
C ALA A 421 -15.50 36.14 13.19
N LEU A 422 -16.25 35.28 12.50
CA LEU A 422 -16.86 35.60 11.22
C LEU A 422 -17.85 36.76 11.36
N ARG A 423 -18.67 36.73 12.40
CA ARG A 423 -19.60 37.83 12.73
C ARG A 423 -18.86 39.15 12.92
N THR A 424 -17.82 39.16 13.75
CA THR A 424 -17.06 40.38 14.06
C THR A 424 -16.41 40.95 12.80
N LYS A 425 -15.87 40.08 11.94
CA LYS A 425 -15.27 40.48 10.68
C LYS A 425 -16.28 41.07 9.69
N ALA A 426 -17.47 40.48 9.59
CA ALA A 426 -18.56 41.01 8.78
C ALA A 426 -19.03 42.39 9.27
N ILE A 427 -19.20 42.58 10.59
CA ILE A 427 -19.57 43.87 11.18
C ILE A 427 -18.47 44.93 10.95
N SER A 428 -17.20 44.56 11.08
CA SER A 428 -16.09 45.48 10.78
C SER A 428 -16.14 45.98 9.34
N PHE A 429 -16.35 45.07 8.39
CA PHE A 429 -16.48 45.41 6.97
C PHE A 429 -17.65 46.36 6.71
N MET A 430 -18.82 46.12 7.33
CA MET A 430 -19.98 46.99 7.21
C MET A 430 -19.71 48.43 7.66
N ASN A 431 -18.95 48.58 8.74
CA ASN A 431 -18.60 49.89 9.28
C ASN A 431 -17.53 50.61 8.45
N GLU A 432 -16.59 49.85 7.87
CA GLU A 432 -15.49 50.38 7.07
C GLU A 432 -15.91 50.72 5.63
N GLN A 433 -16.83 49.94 5.04
CA GLN A 433 -17.23 50.01 3.64
C GLN A 433 -18.77 50.00 3.47
N PRO A 434 -19.48 51.05 3.92
CA PRO A 434 -20.94 51.08 3.93
C PRO A 434 -21.57 51.05 2.53
N ASP A 435 -20.92 51.68 1.53
CA ASP A 435 -21.45 51.73 0.17
C ASP A 435 -21.43 50.35 -0.52
N ALA A 436 -20.31 49.62 -0.40
CA ALA A 436 -20.18 48.26 -0.90
C ALA A 436 -21.16 47.29 -0.20
N THR A 437 -21.32 47.46 1.10
CA THR A 437 -22.28 46.70 1.92
C THR A 437 -23.72 46.82 1.41
N MET A 438 -24.13 48.04 1.02
CA MET A 438 -25.47 48.29 0.49
C MET A 438 -25.73 47.60 -0.85
N GLU A 439 -24.72 47.41 -1.68
CA GLU A 439 -24.83 46.69 -2.95
C GLU A 439 -25.12 45.20 -2.75
N THR A 440 -24.33 44.53 -1.90
CA THR A 440 -24.53 43.12 -1.55
C THR A 440 -25.87 42.88 -0.87
N LEU A 441 -26.32 43.76 0.04
CA LEU A 441 -27.62 43.61 0.71
C LEU A 441 -28.81 43.70 -0.26
N LYS A 442 -28.73 44.61 -1.24
CA LYS A 442 -29.75 44.71 -2.31
C LYS A 442 -29.80 43.45 -3.15
N HIS A 443 -28.65 42.84 -3.45
CA HIS A 443 -28.58 41.60 -4.21
C HIS A 443 -29.33 40.44 -3.53
N HIS A 444 -29.22 40.34 -2.20
CA HIS A 444 -29.86 39.27 -1.41
C HIS A 444 -31.25 39.63 -0.86
N VAL A 445 -31.84 40.76 -1.27
CA VAL A 445 -33.16 41.24 -0.80
C VAL A 445 -33.22 41.29 0.74
N LEU A 446 -32.10 41.67 1.37
CA LEU A 446 -32.04 41.94 2.79
C LEU A 446 -32.20 43.44 3.04
N CYS A 447 -32.67 43.77 4.23
CA CYS A 447 -32.85 45.14 4.64
C CYS A 447 -31.49 45.82 4.93
N GLY A 448 -31.51 47.13 5.17
CA GLY A 448 -30.29 47.92 5.32
C GLY A 448 -29.34 47.45 6.44
N PRO A 449 -28.08 47.92 6.47
CA PRO A 449 -27.03 47.49 7.39
C PRO A 449 -27.47 47.44 8.85
N LEU A 450 -28.20 48.47 9.31
CA LEU A 450 -28.69 48.57 10.68
C LEU A 450 -29.67 47.44 11.03
N GLU A 451 -30.60 47.14 10.11
CA GLU A 451 -31.57 46.06 10.31
C GLU A 451 -30.90 44.67 10.23
N LEU A 452 -29.86 44.51 9.41
CA LEU A 452 -29.06 43.28 9.39
C LEU A 452 -28.43 43.01 10.78
N VAL A 453 -27.82 44.03 11.39
CA VAL A 453 -27.19 43.90 12.70
C VAL A 453 -28.24 43.58 13.78
N GLU A 454 -29.30 44.37 13.86
CA GLU A 454 -30.34 44.21 14.89
C GLU A 454 -31.10 42.89 14.77
N THR A 455 -31.38 42.47 13.53
CA THR A 455 -32.21 41.29 13.28
C THR A 455 -31.41 39.99 13.27
N PHE A 456 -30.22 39.99 12.69
CA PHE A 456 -29.49 38.76 12.34
C PHE A 456 -28.12 38.61 12.99
N LEU A 457 -27.44 39.69 13.37
CA LEU A 457 -26.09 39.60 13.93
C LEU A 457 -26.02 39.91 15.42
N THR A 458 -27.10 40.38 16.03
CA THR A 458 -27.14 40.61 17.48
C THR A 458 -27.31 39.27 18.21
N PRO A 459 -26.33 38.81 19.02
CA PRO A 459 -26.44 37.53 19.70
C PRO A 459 -27.65 37.49 20.64
N ARG A 460 -28.46 36.43 20.52
CA ARG A 460 -29.65 36.21 21.35
C ARG A 460 -29.39 35.05 22.30
N ARG A 461 -29.83 35.17 23.56
CA ARG A 461 -29.78 34.03 24.50
C ARG A 461 -30.62 32.90 23.92
N ARG A 462 -30.00 31.77 23.59
CA ARG A 462 -30.72 30.55 23.22
C ARG A 462 -31.73 30.24 24.33
N PRO A 463 -33.02 30.02 24.03
CA PRO A 463 -33.91 29.38 24.99
C PRO A 463 -33.27 28.03 25.32
N SER A 464 -33.08 27.73 26.60
CA SER A 464 -32.46 26.49 27.07
C SER A 464 -33.35 25.30 26.70
N PHE A 465 -33.22 24.77 25.48
CA PHE A 465 -33.78 23.48 25.12
C PHE A 465 -32.85 22.40 25.66
N VAL A 466 -33.28 21.78 26.75
CA VAL A 466 -32.68 20.57 27.33
C VAL A 466 -32.64 19.51 26.23
N ARG A 467 -31.45 19.26 25.65
CA ARG A 467 -31.20 18.07 24.84
C ARG A 467 -31.41 16.85 25.74
N LYS A 468 -32.57 16.17 25.62
CA LYS A 468 -32.70 14.79 26.08
C LYS A 468 -31.70 13.96 25.28
N ARG A 469 -30.64 13.47 25.94
CA ARG A 469 -29.81 12.39 25.41
C ARG A 469 -30.73 11.22 25.07
N VAL A 470 -30.90 10.95 23.79
CA VAL A 470 -31.34 9.63 23.33
C VAL A 470 -30.07 8.83 23.21
N THR A 471 -29.83 7.97 24.19
CA THR A 471 -28.89 6.85 24.07
C THR A 471 -29.37 5.94 22.95
N ARG A 472 -28.57 5.81 21.89
CA ARG A 472 -28.37 4.56 21.17
C ARG A 472 -26.96 4.53 20.59
#